data_AF-A0AA88VUL2-F1
#
_entry.id   AF-A0AA88VUL2-F1
#
_cell.length_a   1.000
_cell.length_b   1.000
_cell.length_c   1.000
_cell.angle_alpha   90.00
_cell.angle_beta   90.00
_cell.angle_gamma   90.00
#
_symmetry.space_group_name_H-M   'P 1'
#
loop_
_entity.id
_entity.type
_entity.pdbx_description
1 polymer ?
#
loop_
_entity_poly.entity_id
_entity_poly.type
_entity_poly.pdbx_seq_one_letter_code
_entity_poly.pdbx_strand_id
1 'polypeptide(L)'
;MKADGTIEKYKARLVVNGYIQKEGLDYFDTYPPVTRITSIRILIAITTINNLEIHQMDVKTTFLNGDLNEEIYIEQLERFVAPDHKRKVCKLVKSLYGLKQALKQWHEKFDKVMIENGFRINECDKCAYVKGTEKRYVIVCLYVNDMLIIGSNNEFTKATKKMLTSKFDMKDMGVADIIL
;
A
#
# COMPACT_ATOMS: atom_id res chain seq x y z
N MET A 1 9.09 16.08 11.40
CA MET A 1 9.70 17.07 12.31
C MET A 1 9.28 16.62 13.68
N LYS A 2 10.21 16.45 14.60
CA LYS A 2 9.84 15.98 15.95
C LYS A 2 9.06 17.07 16.69
N ALA A 3 8.39 16.71 17.79
CA ALA A 3 7.64 17.65 18.61
C ALA A 3 8.50 18.81 19.16
N ASP A 4 9.82 18.61 19.26
CA ASP A 4 10.83 19.60 19.66
C ASP A 4 11.31 20.51 18.51
N GLY A 5 10.76 20.35 17.29
CA GLY A 5 11.14 21.12 16.11
C GLY A 5 12.36 20.62 15.35
N THR A 6 13.01 19.55 15.79
CA THR A 6 14.19 19.00 15.09
C THR A 6 13.81 18.22 13.83
N ILE A 7 14.74 18.19 12.87
CA ILE A 7 14.59 17.42 11.64
C ILE A 7 14.62 15.94 11.99
N GLU A 8 13.51 15.27 11.74
CA GLU A 8 13.37 13.84 11.97
C GLU A 8 13.98 13.01 10.83
N LYS A 9 13.79 13.44 9.58
CA LYS A 9 14.27 12.74 8.39
C LYS A 9 14.26 13.65 7.16
N TYR A 10 15.33 13.57 6.35
CA TYR A 10 15.34 14.15 5.00
C TYR A 10 14.63 13.21 4.03
N LYS A 11 13.74 13.75 3.19
CA LYS A 11 12.99 12.99 2.19
C LYS A 11 13.26 13.56 0.80
N ALA A 12 13.51 12.67 -0.16
CA ALA A 12 13.51 12.96 -1.58
C ALA A 12 12.61 11.92 -2.27
N ARG A 13 12.02 12.30 -3.41
CA ARG A 13 11.20 11.40 -4.22
C ARG A 13 11.65 11.48 -5.66
N LEU A 14 11.85 10.32 -6.27
CA LEU A 14 11.92 10.18 -7.72
C LEU A 14 10.50 10.01 -8.24
N VAL A 15 10.12 10.86 -9.19
CA VAL A 15 8.79 10.84 -9.82
C VAL A 15 8.96 10.60 -11.31
N VAL A 16 8.23 9.61 -11.82
CA VAL A 16 8.20 9.33 -13.26
C VAL A 16 7.23 10.30 -13.94
N ASN A 17 7.59 10.74 -15.14
CA ASN A 17 6.78 11.62 -15.97
C ASN A 17 5.57 10.89 -16.59
N GLY A 18 4.71 10.24 -15.79
CA GLY A 18 3.61 9.42 -16.33
C GLY A 18 2.59 10.17 -17.19
N TYR A 19 2.62 11.51 -17.20
CA TYR A 19 1.84 12.31 -18.15
C TYR A 19 2.25 12.09 -19.61
N ILE A 20 3.46 11.59 -19.88
CA ILE A 20 3.94 11.26 -21.24
C ILE A 20 3.55 9.83 -21.66
N GLN A 21 3.06 9.00 -20.74
CA GLN A 21 2.66 7.63 -21.05
C GLN A 21 1.45 7.60 -21.97
N LYS A 22 1.45 6.66 -22.92
CA LYS A 22 0.39 6.45 -23.90
C LYS A 22 -0.42 5.20 -23.55
N GLU A 23 -1.74 5.37 -23.48
CA GLU A 23 -2.68 4.26 -23.32
C GLU A 23 -2.58 3.29 -24.50
N GLY A 24 -2.70 1.99 -24.20
CA GLY A 24 -2.55 0.90 -25.18
C GLY A 24 -1.11 0.53 -25.51
N LEU A 25 -0.12 1.31 -25.04
CA LEU A 25 1.30 1.03 -25.18
C LEU A 25 1.99 0.88 -23.83
N ASP A 26 1.95 1.93 -23.00
CA ASP A 26 2.66 2.01 -21.73
C ASP A 26 1.81 1.57 -20.54
N TYR A 27 0.49 1.53 -20.73
CA TYR A 27 -0.51 1.02 -19.79
C TYR A 27 -1.81 0.72 -20.54
N PHE A 28 -2.63 -0.18 -19.99
CA PHE A 28 -3.95 -0.49 -20.53
C PHE A 28 -5.09 -0.06 -19.59
N ASP A 29 -4.93 -0.30 -18.29
CA ASP A 29 -5.89 0.09 -17.27
C ASP A 29 -5.14 0.60 -16.04
N THR A 30 -5.71 1.63 -15.43
CA THR A 30 -5.07 2.40 -14.36
C THR A 30 -5.88 2.41 -13.08
N TYR A 31 -7.13 1.95 -13.10
CA TYR A 31 -8.06 2.13 -11.99
C TYR A 31 -7.74 1.19 -10.82
N PRO A 32 -7.29 1.72 -9.66
CA PRO A 32 -7.23 0.96 -8.43
C PRO A 32 -8.51 1.15 -7.62
N PRO A 33 -9.00 0.13 -6.90
CA PRO A 33 -9.96 0.39 -5.85
C PRO A 33 -9.30 1.22 -4.75
N VAL A 34 -10.07 2.11 -4.14
CA VAL A 34 -9.70 2.84 -2.94
C VAL A 34 -10.77 2.55 -1.90
N THR A 35 -10.35 2.27 -0.67
CA THR A 35 -11.26 2.10 0.45
C THR A 35 -12.25 3.25 0.52
N ARG A 36 -13.54 2.92 0.61
CA ARG A 36 -14.60 3.91 0.76
C ARG A 36 -14.62 4.44 2.18
N ILE A 37 -14.84 5.74 2.34
CA ILE A 37 -14.98 6.36 3.67
C ILE A 37 -16.12 5.73 4.48
N THR A 38 -17.17 5.25 3.81
CA THR A 38 -18.27 4.51 4.45
C THR A 38 -17.79 3.22 5.09
N SER A 39 -16.87 2.50 4.44
CA SER A 39 -16.28 1.26 4.97
C SER A 39 -15.45 1.55 6.21
N ILE A 40 -14.63 2.61 6.19
CA ILE A 40 -13.86 3.05 7.37
C ILE A 40 -14.80 3.38 8.53
N ARG A 41 -15.88 4.13 8.29
CA ARG A 41 -16.87 4.46 9.33
C ARG A 41 -17.54 3.22 9.91
N ILE A 42 -17.88 2.24 9.07
CA ILE A 42 -18.46 0.96 9.51
C ILE A 42 -17.44 0.20 10.38
N LEU A 43 -16.17 0.15 9.98
CA LEU A 43 -15.12 -0.51 10.75
C LEU A 43 -14.93 0.14 12.13
N ILE A 44 -14.96 1.46 12.20
CA ILE A 44 -14.94 2.19 13.48
C ILE A 44 -16.14 1.80 14.32
N ALA A 45 -17.36 1.83 13.76
CA ALA A 45 -18.57 1.46 14.48
C ALA A 45 -18.53 0.01 15.03
N ILE A 46 -18.10 -0.96 14.21
CA ILE A 46 -17.93 -2.36 14.62
C ILE A 46 -16.93 -2.46 15.78
N THR A 47 -15.81 -1.75 15.66
CA THR A 47 -14.76 -1.74 16.68
C THR A 47 -15.30 -1.21 18.00
N THR A 48 -16.02 -0.09 17.98
CA THR A 48 -16.62 0.50 19.18
C THR A 48 -17.67 -0.41 19.82
N ILE A 49 -18.58 -0.99 19.03
CA ILE A 49 -19.64 -1.88 19.54
C ILE A 49 -19.07 -3.12 20.22
N ASN A 50 -17.96 -3.66 19.70
CA ASN A 50 -17.35 -4.88 20.19
C ASN A 50 -16.19 -4.63 21.17
N ASN A 51 -15.95 -3.38 21.57
CA ASN A 51 -14.85 -2.98 22.45
C ASN A 51 -13.48 -3.52 21.98
N LEU A 52 -13.19 -3.35 20.69
CA LEU A 52 -11.93 -3.76 20.07
C LEU A 52 -10.98 -2.56 19.92
N GLU A 53 -9.74 -2.84 19.51
CA GLU A 53 -8.75 -1.81 19.16
C GLU A 53 -8.52 -1.81 17.65
N ILE A 54 -8.38 -0.60 17.09
CA ILE A 54 -7.91 -0.40 15.71
C ILE A 54 -6.41 -0.19 15.78
N HIS A 55 -5.65 -1.01 15.09
CA HIS A 55 -4.22 -0.79 14.91
C HIS A 55 -3.91 -0.23 13.54
N GLN A 56 -2.90 0.63 13.45
CA GLN A 56 -2.45 1.19 12.19
C GLN A 56 -1.06 0.67 11.80
N MET A 57 -0.90 0.34 10.53
CA MET A 57 0.42 0.12 9.92
C MET A 57 0.54 0.93 8.63
N ASP A 58 1.73 1.42 8.34
CA ASP A 58 2.06 2.12 7.09
C ASP A 58 3.05 1.27 6.29
N VAL A 59 2.80 1.08 5.00
CA VAL A 59 3.77 0.42 4.12
C VAL A 59 4.75 1.45 3.55
N LYS A 60 6.04 1.21 3.76
CA LYS A 60 7.06 2.09 3.20
C LYS A 60 7.17 1.86 1.70
N THR A 61 7.38 2.97 0.97
CA THR A 61 7.63 2.96 -0.47
C THR A 61 6.61 2.12 -1.25
N THR A 62 5.33 2.31 -0.95
CA THR A 62 4.17 1.56 -1.46
C THR A 62 4.26 1.20 -2.94
N PHE A 63 4.57 2.18 -3.79
CA PHE A 63 4.65 1.98 -5.24
C PHE A 63 5.81 1.07 -5.67
N LEU A 64 6.90 0.96 -4.90
CA LEU A 64 8.01 0.06 -5.23
C LEU A 64 7.67 -1.42 -5.01
N ASN A 65 6.59 -1.71 -4.29
CA ASN A 65 6.15 -3.09 -4.07
C ASN A 65 5.37 -3.65 -5.27
N GLY A 66 4.77 -2.77 -6.09
CA GLY A 66 4.03 -3.18 -7.29
C GLY A 66 4.95 -3.74 -8.37
N ASP A 67 4.52 -4.84 -8.98
CA ASP A 67 5.17 -5.43 -10.14
C ASP A 67 4.75 -4.68 -11.40
N LEU A 68 5.58 -4.63 -12.45
CA LEU A 68 5.18 -4.05 -13.73
C LEU A 68 4.81 -5.16 -14.70
N ASN A 69 3.65 -5.02 -15.34
CA ASN A 69 3.24 -5.92 -16.42
C ASN A 69 3.79 -5.44 -17.77
N GLU A 70 3.94 -4.12 -17.92
CA GLU A 70 4.48 -3.49 -19.11
C GLU A 70 5.99 -3.25 -19.00
N GLU A 71 6.68 -3.24 -20.15
CA GLU A 71 8.08 -2.84 -20.21
C GLU A 71 8.20 -1.31 -20.33
N ILE A 72 8.63 -0.66 -19.25
CA ILE A 72 8.69 0.80 -19.16
C ILE A 72 10.13 1.28 -19.05
N TYR A 73 10.45 2.31 -19.83
CA TYR A 73 11.72 3.01 -19.79
C TYR A 73 11.53 4.46 -19.35
N ILE A 74 12.48 4.97 -18.57
CA ILE A 74 12.56 6.38 -18.20
C ILE A 74 13.91 6.95 -18.61
N GLU A 75 13.94 8.26 -18.84
CA GLU A 75 15.21 8.97 -19.03
C GLU A 75 16.09 8.85 -17.79
N GLN A 76 17.41 8.90 -18.02
CA GLN A 76 18.36 9.00 -16.92
C GLN A 76 18.17 10.34 -16.20
N LEU A 77 18.24 10.32 -14.87
CA LEU A 77 18.23 11.55 -14.10
C LEU A 77 19.42 12.42 -14.48
N GLU A 78 19.19 13.73 -14.65
CA GLU A 78 20.22 14.69 -15.12
C GLU A 78 21.53 14.61 -14.33
N ARG A 79 21.45 14.29 -13.03
CA ARG A 79 22.62 14.20 -12.12
C ARG A 79 23.17 12.78 -11.93
N PHE A 80 22.58 11.78 -12.61
CA PHE A 80 22.96 10.37 -12.51
C PHE A 80 23.13 9.72 -13.89
N VAL A 81 23.41 10.52 -14.93
CA VAL A 81 23.71 10.00 -16.26
C VAL A 81 25.03 9.23 -16.22
N ALA A 82 25.02 7.98 -16.66
CA ALA A 82 26.22 7.16 -16.74
C ALA A 82 27.19 7.72 -17.80
N PRO A 83 28.47 8.01 -17.45
CA PRO A 83 29.41 8.74 -18.31
C PRO A 83 29.56 8.20 -19.74
N ASP A 84 29.62 6.87 -19.87
CA ASP A 84 29.79 6.18 -21.16
C ASP A 84 28.47 5.80 -21.84
N HIS A 85 27.35 6.13 -21.21
CA HIS A 85 26.02 5.66 -21.59
C HIS A 85 24.99 6.80 -21.66
N LYS A 86 25.43 8.01 -22.02
CA LYS A 86 24.59 9.22 -22.01
C LYS A 86 23.29 9.11 -22.82
N ARG A 87 23.25 8.23 -23.84
CA ARG A 87 22.07 8.00 -24.70
C ARG A 87 21.19 6.81 -24.24
N LYS A 88 21.57 6.09 -23.19
CA LYS A 88 20.75 4.99 -22.66
C LYS A 88 19.58 5.53 -21.86
N VAL A 89 18.58 4.68 -21.69
CA VAL A 89 17.42 4.88 -20.82
C VAL A 89 17.45 3.83 -19.72
N CYS A 90 16.76 4.10 -18.61
CA CYS A 90 16.63 3.17 -17.49
C CYS A 90 15.35 2.34 -17.67
N LYS A 91 15.49 1.02 -17.69
CA LYS A 91 14.34 0.11 -17.60
C LYS A 91 13.84 0.05 -16.16
N LEU A 92 12.54 0.21 -15.95
CA LEU A 92 11.93 0.03 -14.64
C LEU A 92 11.71 -1.46 -14.35
N VAL A 93 12.14 -1.89 -13.17
CA VAL A 93 11.96 -3.28 -12.67
C VAL A 93 10.71 -3.40 -11.78
N LYS A 94 10.32 -2.29 -11.14
CA LYS A 94 9.17 -2.18 -10.24
C LYS A 94 8.40 -0.92 -10.58
N SER A 95 7.14 -0.85 -10.16
CA SER A 95 6.38 0.38 -10.32
C SER A 95 7.00 1.52 -9.51
N LEU A 96 6.84 2.73 -10.02
CA LEU A 96 7.34 3.94 -9.39
C LEU A 96 6.22 4.98 -9.31
N TYR A 97 6.36 5.89 -8.35
CA TYR A 97 5.44 7.00 -8.23
C TYR A 97 5.45 7.85 -9.51
N GLY A 98 4.28 8.29 -9.93
CA GLY A 98 4.08 9.05 -11.16
C GLY A 98 3.68 8.19 -12.36
N LEU A 99 3.91 6.87 -12.35
CA LEU A 99 3.30 5.99 -13.36
C LEU A 99 1.78 5.94 -13.16
N LYS A 100 1.03 5.99 -14.25
CA LYS A 100 -0.44 6.00 -14.22
C LYS A 100 -1.03 4.74 -13.57
N GLN A 101 -0.39 3.59 -13.75
CA GLN A 101 -0.83 2.30 -13.20
C GLN A 101 -0.22 1.93 -11.84
N ALA A 102 0.67 2.76 -11.25
CA ALA A 102 1.43 2.36 -10.05
C ALA A 102 0.55 1.97 -8.86
N LEU A 103 -0.54 2.69 -8.64
CA LEU A 103 -1.44 2.40 -7.52
C LEU A 103 -2.22 1.10 -7.73
N LYS A 104 -2.59 0.80 -8.99
CA LYS A 104 -3.21 -0.48 -9.36
C LYS A 104 -2.24 -1.64 -9.15
N GLN A 105 -1.01 -1.52 -9.63
CA GLN A 105 0.02 -2.56 -9.46
C GLN A 105 0.33 -2.84 -7.99
N TRP A 106 0.33 -1.80 -7.15
CA TRP A 106 0.42 -1.98 -5.71
C TRP A 106 -0.78 -2.75 -5.14
N HIS A 107 -2.00 -2.33 -5.48
CA HIS A 107 -3.22 -2.97 -4.99
C HIS A 107 -3.28 -4.45 -5.41
N GLU A 108 -3.00 -4.78 -6.68
CA GLU A 108 -2.96 -6.16 -7.18
C GLU A 108 -1.93 -7.02 -6.43
N LYS A 109 -0.74 -6.46 -6.15
CA LYS A 109 0.28 -7.13 -5.34
C LYS A 109 -0.23 -7.43 -3.94
N PHE A 110 -0.86 -6.44 -3.32
CA PHE A 110 -1.40 -6.57 -1.97
C PHE A 110 -2.54 -7.59 -1.90
N ASP A 111 -3.51 -7.50 -2.81
CA ASP A 111 -4.62 -8.45 -2.98
C ASP A 111 -4.10 -9.89 -3.03
N LYS A 112 -3.13 -10.15 -3.91
CA LYS A 112 -2.53 -11.47 -4.06
C LYS A 112 -1.93 -11.98 -2.76
N VAL A 113 -1.15 -11.14 -2.07
CA VAL A 113 -0.54 -11.51 -0.78
C VAL A 113 -1.61 -11.81 0.28
N MET A 114 -2.68 -11.02 0.33
CA MET A 114 -3.77 -11.25 1.29
C MET A 114 -4.49 -12.58 1.03
N ILE A 115 -4.85 -12.86 -0.23
CA ILE A 115 -5.51 -14.12 -0.62
C ILE A 115 -4.60 -15.33 -0.33
N GLU A 116 -3.33 -15.27 -0.71
CA GLU A 116 -2.36 -16.35 -0.46
C GLU A 116 -2.18 -16.65 1.04
N ASN A 117 -2.44 -15.66 1.90
CA ASN A 117 -2.38 -15.81 3.36
C ASN A 117 -3.76 -16.11 3.99
N GLY A 118 -4.74 -16.51 3.17
CA GLY A 118 -6.04 -17.02 3.62
C GLY A 118 -7.04 -15.93 4.01
N PHE A 119 -6.85 -14.69 3.55
CA PHE A 119 -7.89 -13.66 3.65
C PHE A 119 -8.88 -13.78 2.50
N ARG A 120 -10.12 -13.38 2.78
CA ARG A 120 -11.17 -13.19 1.77
C ARG A 120 -11.38 -11.70 1.54
N ILE A 121 -11.48 -11.30 0.29
CA ILE A 121 -11.81 -9.91 -0.09
C ILE A 121 -13.29 -9.68 0.18
N ASN A 122 -13.62 -8.49 0.71
CA ASN A 122 -15.00 -8.08 0.89
C ASN A 122 -15.62 -7.65 -0.46
N GLU A 123 -16.82 -8.12 -0.76
CA GLU A 123 -17.48 -7.84 -2.05
C GLU A 123 -17.95 -6.38 -2.19
N CYS A 124 -18.25 -5.71 -1.07
CA CYS A 124 -18.69 -4.31 -1.06
C CYS A 124 -17.53 -3.32 -1.13
N ASP A 125 -16.35 -3.71 -0.64
CA ASP A 125 -15.12 -2.90 -0.70
C ASP A 125 -13.89 -3.79 -0.94
N LYS A 126 -13.32 -3.68 -2.13
CA LYS A 126 -12.17 -4.49 -2.58
C LYS A 126 -10.87 -4.20 -1.82
N CYS A 127 -10.85 -3.17 -0.98
CA CYS A 127 -9.71 -2.85 -0.12
C CYS A 127 -9.91 -3.32 1.34
N ALA A 128 -11.01 -4.03 1.63
CA ALA A 128 -11.25 -4.66 2.93
C ALA A 128 -11.10 -6.18 2.83
N TYR A 129 -10.34 -6.75 3.75
CA TYR A 129 -9.98 -8.17 3.79
C TYR A 129 -10.34 -8.76 5.13
N VAL A 130 -10.96 -9.94 5.13
CA VAL A 130 -11.41 -10.62 6.35
C VAL A 130 -10.84 -12.03 6.40
N LYS A 131 -10.29 -12.41 7.55
CA LYS A 131 -9.84 -13.79 7.83
C LYS A 131 -10.41 -14.26 9.16
N GLY A 132 -10.85 -15.52 9.20
CA GLY A 132 -11.40 -16.14 10.40
C GLY A 132 -12.90 -16.45 10.32
N THR A 133 -13.52 -16.61 11.49
CA THR A 133 -14.94 -16.93 11.68
C THR A 133 -15.67 -15.76 12.35
N GLU A 134 -16.99 -15.84 12.49
CA GLU A 134 -17.80 -14.79 13.13
C GLU A 134 -17.34 -14.40 14.54
N LYS A 135 -16.80 -15.36 15.31
CA LYS A 135 -16.33 -15.14 16.69
C LYS A 135 -14.84 -14.83 16.80
N ARG A 136 -14.05 -15.22 15.79
CA ARG A 136 -12.59 -15.05 15.78
C ARG A 136 -12.16 -14.57 14.41
N TYR A 137 -11.93 -13.28 14.29
CA TYR A 137 -11.63 -12.66 13.01
C TYR A 137 -10.53 -11.61 13.10
N VAL A 138 -9.96 -11.31 11.94
CA VAL A 138 -9.19 -10.10 11.71
C VAL A 138 -9.67 -9.47 10.41
N ILE A 139 -9.88 -8.15 10.47
CA ILE A 139 -10.21 -7.31 9.33
C ILE A 139 -9.01 -6.41 9.06
N VAL A 140 -8.57 -6.37 7.81
CA VAL A 140 -7.55 -5.43 7.34
C VAL A 140 -8.19 -4.55 6.29
N CYS A 141 -8.00 -3.24 6.40
CA CYS A 141 -8.52 -2.27 5.44
C CYS A 141 -7.36 -1.42 4.91
N LEU A 142 -7.15 -1.43 3.60
CA LEU A 142 -6.06 -0.75 2.93
C LEU A 142 -6.53 0.60 2.36
N TYR A 143 -5.99 1.70 2.88
CA TYR A 143 -6.15 3.03 2.32
C TYR A 143 -4.83 3.51 1.71
N VAL A 144 -4.63 3.25 0.41
CA VAL A 144 -3.41 3.58 -0.34
C VAL A 144 -2.15 2.95 0.28
N ASN A 145 -1.53 3.61 1.26
CA ASN A 145 -0.35 3.16 2.00
C ASN A 145 -0.65 2.79 3.46
N ASP A 146 -1.75 3.29 4.02
CA ASP A 146 -2.16 3.06 5.40
C ASP A 146 -3.04 1.83 5.52
N MET A 147 -2.86 1.06 6.59
CA MET A 147 -3.63 -0.14 6.88
C MET A 147 -4.26 -0.02 8.26
N LEU A 148 -5.57 -0.22 8.33
CA LEU A 148 -6.30 -0.39 9.59
C LEU A 148 -6.50 -1.88 9.84
N ILE A 149 -6.08 -2.35 11.01
CA ILE A 149 -6.14 -3.76 11.41
C ILE A 149 -6.98 -3.88 12.67
N ILE A 150 -8.06 -4.65 12.58
CA ILE A 150 -9.01 -4.89 13.66
C ILE A 150 -9.09 -6.38 13.89
N GLY A 151 -8.58 -6.85 15.02
CA GLY A 151 -8.68 -8.24 15.43
C GLY A 151 -9.68 -8.40 16.56
N SER A 152 -10.48 -9.47 16.54
CA SER A 152 -11.32 -9.84 17.68
C SER A 152 -10.50 -10.28 18.89
N ASN A 153 -9.21 -10.58 18.71
CA ASN A 153 -8.25 -10.82 19.78
C ASN A 153 -6.84 -10.34 19.39
N ASN A 154 -5.98 -10.16 20.40
CA ASN A 154 -4.62 -9.65 20.19
C ASN A 154 -3.71 -10.62 19.44
N GLU A 155 -3.98 -11.93 19.52
CA GLU A 155 -3.18 -12.95 18.84
C GLU A 155 -3.30 -12.81 17.31
N PHE A 156 -4.52 -12.67 16.79
CA PHE A 156 -4.75 -12.52 15.35
C PHE A 156 -4.22 -11.20 14.81
N THR A 157 -4.36 -10.11 15.56
CA THR A 157 -3.74 -8.83 15.22
C THR A 157 -2.22 -8.98 15.10
N LYS A 158 -1.55 -9.53 16.12
CA LYS A 158 -0.09 -9.71 16.13
C LYS A 158 0.38 -10.62 15.00
N ALA A 159 -0.32 -11.73 14.76
CA ALA A 159 -0.02 -12.64 13.67
C ALA A 159 -0.14 -11.95 12.30
N THR A 160 -1.18 -11.13 12.11
CA THR A 160 -1.39 -10.37 10.87
C THR A 160 -0.31 -9.32 10.66
N LYS A 161 0.02 -8.55 11.70
CA LYS A 161 1.13 -7.57 11.66
C LYS A 161 2.46 -8.23 11.31
N LYS A 162 2.77 -9.39 11.91
CA LYS A 162 3.97 -10.16 11.62
C LYS A 162 3.99 -10.67 10.18
N MET A 163 2.86 -11.17 9.68
CA MET A 163 2.70 -11.60 8.29
C MET A 163 2.97 -10.44 7.33
N LEU A 164 2.32 -9.29 7.52
CA LEU A 164 2.52 -8.11 6.68
C LEU A 164 3.98 -7.64 6.68
N THR A 165 4.60 -7.59 7.86
CA THR A 165 6.02 -7.20 8.02
C THR A 165 6.98 -8.19 7.35
N SER A 166 6.61 -9.46 7.21
CA SER A 166 7.42 -10.45 6.49
C SER A 166 7.31 -10.34 4.96
N LYS A 167 6.29 -9.63 4.46
CA LYS A 167 6.01 -9.49 3.02
C LYS A 167 6.38 -8.11 2.48
N PHE A 168 6.28 -7.09 3.33
CA PHE A 168 6.52 -5.70 2.97
C PHE A 168 7.34 -5.00 4.05
N ASP A 169 8.06 -3.94 3.68
CA ASP A 169 8.68 -3.05 4.66
C ASP A 169 7.58 -2.21 5.33
N MET A 170 7.18 -2.63 6.52
CA MET A 170 6.10 -2.03 7.28
C MET A 170 6.62 -1.14 8.41
N LYS A 171 5.86 -0.10 8.73
CA LYS A 171 5.98 0.67 9.96
C LYS A 171 4.73 0.41 10.81
N ASP A 172 4.90 -0.21 11.97
CA ASP A 172 3.82 -0.34 12.95
C ASP A 172 3.64 1.00 13.69
N MET A 173 2.44 1.55 13.62
CA MET A 173 2.07 2.81 14.28
C MET A 173 1.37 2.59 15.62
N GLY A 174 1.12 1.33 16.01
CA GLY A 174 0.48 0.99 17.27
C GLY A 174 -1.05 0.99 17.18
N VAL A 175 -1.70 1.35 18.28
CA VAL A 175 -3.15 1.63 18.33
C VAL A 175 -3.38 2.98 17.66
N ALA A 176 -4.44 3.09 16.86
CA ALA A 176 -4.71 4.29 16.09
C ALA A 176 -5.18 5.43 17.01
N ASP A 177 -4.38 6.51 17.09
CA ASP A 177 -4.77 7.75 17.75
C ASP A 177 -5.57 8.69 16.81
N ILE A 178 -5.24 8.66 15.52
CA ILE A 178 -5.91 9.42 14.46
C ILE A 178 -6.18 8.47 13.30
N ILE A 179 -7.43 8.45 12.82
CA ILE A 179 -7.85 7.65 11.68
C ILE A 179 -8.31 8.62 10.59
N LEU A 180 -7.44 8.78 9.57
CA LEU A 180 -7.67 9.54 8.33
C LEU A 180 -8.25 10.95 8.52
#